data_AF-A0A2E9W9Q2-F1
#
_entry.id   AF-A0A2E9W9Q2-F1
#
_cell.length_a   1.000
_cell.length_b   1.000
_cell.length_c   1.000
_cell.angle_alpha   90.00
_cell.angle_beta   90.00
_cell.angle_gamma   90.00
#
_symmetry.space_group_name_H-M   'P 1'
#
loop_
_entity.id
_entity.type
_entity.pdbx_description
1 polymer ?
#
loop_
_entity_poly.entity_id
_entity_poly.type
_entity_poly.pdbx_seq_one_letter_code
_entity_poly.pdbx_strand_id
1 'polypeptide(L)'
;LAPPTGTVLKVGLIWAGKLNPRDRSCPLDTLLPILSAKGAAFYSFQVDDRRADIEKIGVTAFVTDLGDHIHDFGDSAALMQAMDLIISIDSAPAHLAGAMGIPVWMLQLYTTDWRWLVDRADSPWYPSMRIYRQQKPADWSTPVEKLSADFSTLLQARKNAPGAN
;
A
#
# COMPACT_ATOMS: atom_id res chain seq x y z
N LEU A 1 -15.32 -7.39 -5.64
CA LEU A 1 -14.47 -7.83 -4.49
C LEU A 1 -15.30 -7.77 -3.20
N ALA A 2 -15.94 -8.88 -2.83
CA ALA A 2 -16.64 -9.00 -1.56
C ALA A 2 -15.59 -9.22 -0.45
N PRO A 3 -15.50 -8.35 0.56
CA PRO A 3 -14.52 -8.52 1.62
C PRO A 3 -15.00 -9.56 2.65
N PRO A 4 -14.09 -10.12 3.47
CA PRO A 4 -14.46 -10.91 4.64
C PRO A 4 -15.43 -10.15 5.56
N THR A 5 -16.33 -10.87 6.23
CA THR A 5 -17.27 -10.30 7.20
C THR A 5 -16.55 -9.48 8.28
N GLY A 6 -17.08 -8.31 8.61
CA GLY A 6 -16.48 -7.39 9.60
C GLY A 6 -15.35 -6.51 9.05
N THR A 7 -15.07 -6.56 7.74
CA THR A 7 -14.15 -5.63 7.09
C THR A 7 -14.76 -4.24 6.99
N VAL A 8 -14.06 -3.24 7.51
CA VAL A 8 -14.42 -1.82 7.44
C VAL A 8 -13.43 -0.99 6.62
N LEU A 9 -12.33 -1.62 6.18
CA LEU A 9 -11.27 -0.99 5.39
C LEU A 9 -10.68 -1.99 4.38
N LYS A 10 -10.79 -1.70 3.08
CA LYS A 10 -10.14 -2.47 2.01
C LYS A 10 -8.86 -1.78 1.55
N VAL A 11 -7.76 -2.52 1.51
CA VAL A 11 -6.43 -1.95 1.27
C VAL A 11 -5.75 -2.67 0.11
N GLY A 12 -5.42 -1.93 -0.94
CA GLY A 12 -4.56 -2.42 -2.02
C GLY A 12 -3.08 -2.33 -1.62
N LEU A 13 -2.29 -3.33 -1.99
CA LEU A 13 -0.89 -3.44 -1.59
C LEU A 13 0.05 -3.70 -2.78
N ILE A 14 1.13 -2.92 -2.87
CA ILE A 14 2.25 -3.13 -3.79
C ILE A 14 3.55 -2.88 -3.01
N TRP A 15 4.39 -3.90 -2.85
CA TRP A 15 5.60 -3.80 -2.01
C TRP A 15 6.88 -3.89 -2.82
N ALA A 16 6.83 -4.39 -4.05
CA ALA A 16 8.01 -4.62 -4.85
C ALA A 16 7.93 -3.94 -6.22
N GLY A 17 9.11 -3.60 -6.72
CA GLY A 17 9.29 -3.03 -8.05
C GLY A 17 10.49 -3.66 -8.75
N LYS A 18 10.81 -3.12 -9.93
CA LYS A 18 11.97 -3.58 -10.71
C LYS A 18 13.27 -3.28 -9.96
N LEU A 19 14.23 -4.20 -10.04
CA LEU A 19 15.59 -4.01 -9.52
C LEU A 19 16.37 -2.92 -10.29
N ASN A 20 16.08 -2.79 -11.59
CA ASN A 20 16.75 -1.85 -12.50
C ASN A 20 15.79 -0.73 -12.95
N PRO A 21 16.25 0.54 -13.02
CA PRO A 21 17.61 1.02 -12.70
C PRO A 21 17.88 1.10 -11.20
N ARG A 22 16.86 0.85 -10.36
CA ARG A 22 16.98 0.90 -8.91
C ARG A 22 15.86 0.13 -8.24
N ASP A 23 16.21 -0.68 -7.25
CA ASP A 23 15.25 -1.35 -6.37
C ASP A 23 14.58 -0.35 -5.42
N ARG A 24 13.25 -0.27 -5.54
CA ARG A 24 12.36 0.55 -4.70
C ARG A 24 11.55 -0.28 -3.71
N SER A 25 11.83 -1.58 -3.65
CA SER A 25 11.04 -2.52 -2.88
C SER A 25 11.14 -2.27 -1.38
N CYS A 26 10.01 -2.43 -0.70
CA CYS A 26 9.93 -2.66 0.72
C CYS A 26 9.68 -4.17 0.92
N PRO A 27 10.48 -4.89 1.74
CA PRO A 27 10.20 -6.28 2.05
C PRO A 27 8.79 -6.44 2.64
N LEU A 28 8.00 -7.40 2.11
CA LEU A 28 6.59 -7.57 2.50
C LEU A 28 6.43 -7.93 3.99
N ASP A 29 7.37 -8.67 4.55
CA ASP A 29 7.42 -9.04 5.97
C ASP A 29 7.52 -7.83 6.90
N THR A 30 8.08 -6.72 6.41
CA THR A 30 8.11 -5.46 7.15
C THR A 30 6.69 -4.93 7.42
N LEU A 31 5.69 -5.31 6.61
CA LEU A 31 4.29 -4.88 6.75
C LEU A 31 3.44 -5.83 7.62
N LEU A 32 4.01 -6.91 8.16
CA LEU A 32 3.29 -7.82 9.09
C LEU A 32 2.53 -7.13 10.23
N PRO A 33 3.04 -6.03 10.85
CA PRO A 33 2.32 -5.34 11.92
C PRO A 33 0.92 -4.83 11.52
N ILE A 34 0.70 -4.51 10.25
CA ILE A 34 -0.62 -4.04 9.76
C ILE A 34 -1.44 -5.16 9.12
N LEU A 35 -0.80 -6.16 8.50
CA LEU A 35 -1.50 -7.23 7.76
C LEU A 35 -2.42 -8.07 8.65
N SER A 36 -2.10 -8.18 9.94
CA SER A 36 -2.90 -8.94 10.92
C SER A 36 -4.03 -8.13 11.57
N ALA A 37 -4.23 -6.86 11.19
CA ALA A 37 -5.20 -5.98 11.82
C ALA A 37 -6.65 -6.37 11.50
N LYS A 38 -7.40 -6.78 12.53
CA LYS A 38 -8.81 -7.16 12.40
C LYS A 38 -9.66 -5.98 11.89
N GLY A 39 -10.46 -6.22 10.87
CA GLY A 39 -11.34 -5.24 10.23
C GLY A 39 -10.73 -4.58 8.99
N ALA A 40 -9.48 -4.90 8.65
CA ALA A 40 -8.90 -4.59 7.35
C ALA A 40 -8.82 -5.85 6.48
N ALA A 41 -9.00 -5.69 5.17
CA ALA A 41 -8.75 -6.73 4.18
C ALA A 41 -7.71 -6.23 3.18
N PHE A 42 -6.67 -7.02 2.94
CA PHE A 42 -5.56 -6.65 2.07
C PHE A 42 -5.63 -7.40 0.74
N TYR A 43 -5.37 -6.66 -0.34
CA TYR A 43 -5.41 -7.15 -1.72
C TYR A 43 -4.10 -6.80 -2.41
N SER A 44 -3.35 -7.78 -2.89
CA SER A 44 -2.12 -7.56 -3.64
C SER A 44 -2.44 -7.12 -5.06
N PHE A 45 -1.83 -6.00 -5.47
CA PHE A 45 -1.78 -5.52 -6.86
C PHE A 45 -0.40 -5.78 -7.49
N GLN A 46 0.40 -6.65 -6.89
CA GLN A 46 1.68 -7.09 -7.44
C GLN A 46 1.42 -8.00 -8.64
N VAL A 47 2.09 -7.75 -9.77
CA VAL A 47 1.89 -8.51 -11.02
C VAL A 47 3.13 -9.29 -11.47
N ASP A 48 4.29 -9.03 -10.86
CA ASP A 48 5.55 -9.70 -11.20
C ASP A 48 5.83 -10.91 -10.30
N ASP A 49 6.97 -11.56 -10.49
CA ASP A 49 7.39 -12.76 -9.76
C ASP A 49 7.46 -12.56 -8.23
N ARG A 50 7.44 -11.30 -7.74
CA ARG A 50 7.43 -11.01 -6.31
C ARG A 50 6.09 -11.35 -5.67
N ARG A 51 5.04 -11.64 -6.44
CA ARG A 51 3.81 -12.28 -5.94
C ARG A 51 4.11 -13.52 -5.08
N ALA A 52 5.16 -14.28 -5.42
CA ALA A 52 5.61 -15.44 -4.65
C ALA A 52 6.03 -15.10 -3.19
N ASP A 53 6.29 -13.83 -2.86
CA ASP A 53 6.59 -13.41 -1.49
C ASP A 53 5.41 -13.67 -0.54
N ILE A 54 4.16 -13.61 -1.03
CA ILE A 54 2.96 -13.87 -0.22
C ILE A 54 3.01 -15.27 0.40
N GLU A 55 3.32 -16.28 -0.42
CA GLU A 55 3.46 -17.67 0.02
C GLU A 55 4.73 -17.87 0.85
N LYS A 56 5.87 -17.34 0.39
CA LYS A 56 7.16 -17.50 1.07
C LYS A 56 7.16 -16.96 2.50
N ILE A 57 6.45 -15.85 2.73
CA ILE A 57 6.34 -15.21 4.05
C ILE A 57 5.18 -15.80 4.86
N GLY A 58 4.26 -16.54 4.21
CA GLY A 58 3.14 -17.21 4.88
C GLY A 58 1.98 -16.27 5.20
N VAL A 59 1.72 -15.26 4.37
CA VAL A 59 0.65 -14.26 4.56
C VAL A 59 -0.56 -14.47 3.66
N THR A 60 -0.70 -15.65 3.06
CA THR A 60 -1.84 -16.03 2.21
C THR A 60 -3.20 -15.92 2.93
N ALA A 61 -3.23 -16.07 4.25
CA ALA A 61 -4.43 -15.86 5.06
C ALA A 61 -4.82 -14.38 5.25
N PHE A 62 -3.90 -13.46 5.02
CA PHE A 62 -4.07 -12.02 5.25
C PHE A 62 -4.16 -11.20 3.96
N VAL A 63 -3.51 -11.66 2.89
CA VAL A 63 -3.42 -10.95 1.61
C VAL A 63 -4.06 -11.80 0.51
N THR A 64 -5.11 -11.27 -0.11
CA THR A 64 -5.70 -11.85 -1.32
C THR A 64 -4.89 -11.40 -2.54
N ASP A 65 -4.32 -12.33 -3.31
CA ASP A 65 -3.59 -11.97 -4.53
C ASP A 65 -4.54 -11.69 -5.70
N LEU A 66 -4.46 -10.48 -6.28
CA LEU A 66 -5.23 -10.10 -7.46
C LEU A 66 -4.41 -10.11 -8.75
N GLY A 67 -3.14 -10.54 -8.71
CA GLY A 67 -2.24 -10.46 -9.86
C GLY A 67 -2.79 -11.09 -11.15
N ASP A 68 -3.53 -12.20 -11.06
CA ASP A 68 -4.14 -12.87 -12.22
C ASP A 68 -5.34 -12.10 -12.83
N HIS A 69 -5.83 -11.08 -12.14
CA HIS A 69 -6.91 -10.21 -12.60
C HIS A 69 -6.41 -8.87 -13.16
N ILE A 70 -5.09 -8.67 -13.23
CA ILE A 70 -4.47 -7.41 -13.64
C ILE A 70 -3.60 -7.65 -14.87
N HIS A 71 -4.14 -7.36 -16.06
CA HIS A 71 -3.40 -7.48 -17.32
C HIS A 71 -2.87 -6.13 -17.81
N ASP A 72 -3.53 -5.05 -17.42
CA ASP A 72 -3.14 -3.68 -17.77
C ASP A 72 -3.51 -2.66 -16.67
N PHE A 73 -3.28 -1.37 -16.96
CA PHE A 73 -3.64 -0.28 -16.05
C PHE A 73 -5.15 -0.04 -15.95
N GLY A 74 -5.93 -0.45 -16.94
CA GLY A 74 -7.39 -0.38 -16.90
C GLY A 74 -7.94 -1.35 -15.85
N ASP A 75 -7.47 -2.59 -15.85
CA ASP A 75 -7.79 -3.58 -14.83
C ASP A 75 -7.38 -3.10 -13.42
N SER A 76 -6.15 -2.57 -13.32
CA SER A 76 -5.66 -1.98 -12.06
C SER A 76 -6.59 -0.88 -11.56
N ALA A 77 -6.96 0.07 -12.42
CA ALA A 77 -7.86 1.17 -12.07
C ALA A 77 -9.26 0.68 -11.67
N ALA A 78 -9.82 -0.29 -12.39
CA ALA A 78 -11.12 -0.87 -12.09
C ALA A 78 -11.15 -1.51 -10.68
N LEU A 79 -10.10 -2.26 -10.34
CA LEU A 79 -9.98 -2.90 -9.02
C LEU A 79 -9.66 -1.89 -7.91
N MET A 80 -8.83 -0.87 -8.18
CA MET A 80 -8.47 0.17 -7.22
C MET A 80 -9.68 0.98 -6.76
N GLN A 81 -10.69 1.21 -7.61
CA GLN A 81 -11.92 1.90 -7.22
C GLN A 81 -12.70 1.22 -6.08
N ALA A 82 -12.48 -0.08 -5.87
CA ALA A 82 -13.09 -0.81 -4.77
C ALA A 82 -12.29 -0.71 -3.46
N MET A 83 -11.11 -0.08 -3.46
CA MET A 83 -10.22 0.08 -2.30
C MET A 83 -10.46 1.41 -1.60
N ASP A 84 -10.33 1.39 -0.27
CA ASP A 84 -10.37 2.60 0.55
C ASP A 84 -9.01 3.30 0.64
N LEU A 85 -7.93 2.52 0.48
CA LEU A 85 -6.54 2.95 0.61
C LEU A 85 -5.65 2.08 -0.29
N ILE A 86 -4.67 2.69 -0.94
CA ILE A 86 -3.56 1.98 -1.58
C ILE A 86 -2.28 2.20 -0.78
N ILE A 87 -1.62 1.14 -0.33
CA ILE A 87 -0.28 1.18 0.25
C ILE A 87 0.69 0.69 -0.83
N SER A 88 1.64 1.53 -1.21
CA SER A 88 2.52 1.23 -2.35
C SER A 88 3.93 1.76 -2.13
N ILE A 89 4.92 1.16 -2.77
CA ILE A 89 6.20 1.82 -3.03
C ILE A 89 6.08 2.86 -4.17
N ASP A 90 7.12 3.68 -4.40
CA ASP A 90 7.19 4.58 -5.56
C ASP A 90 7.20 3.80 -6.88
N SER A 91 6.01 3.58 -7.45
CA SER A 91 5.75 2.71 -8.60
C SER A 91 4.56 3.22 -9.43
N ALA A 92 4.39 2.70 -10.66
CA ALA A 92 3.30 3.11 -11.55
C ALA A 92 1.89 2.95 -10.92
N PRO A 93 1.57 1.86 -10.17
CA PRO A 93 0.32 1.75 -9.44
C PRO A 93 0.06 2.89 -8.43
N ALA A 94 1.10 3.38 -7.73
CA ALA A 94 0.96 4.51 -6.80
C ALA A 94 0.54 5.79 -7.52
N HIS A 95 1.13 6.05 -8.69
CA HIS A 95 0.80 7.19 -9.53
C HIS A 95 -0.62 7.10 -10.11
N LEU A 96 -1.02 5.91 -10.56
CA LEU A 96 -2.38 5.67 -11.07
C LEU A 96 -3.42 5.95 -9.98
N ALA A 97 -3.26 5.35 -8.80
CA ALA A 97 -4.16 5.57 -7.67
C ALA A 97 -4.23 7.05 -7.25
N GLY A 98 -3.07 7.73 -7.19
CA GLY A 98 -3.00 9.15 -6.89
C GLY A 98 -3.70 10.03 -7.94
N ALA A 99 -3.57 9.71 -9.22
CA ALA A 99 -4.25 10.42 -10.31
C ALA A 99 -5.77 10.20 -10.28
N MET A 100 -6.23 9.05 -9.79
CA MET A 100 -7.63 8.74 -9.58
C MET A 100 -8.21 9.38 -8.31
N GLY A 101 -7.40 10.06 -7.50
CA GLY A 101 -7.84 10.66 -6.23
C GLY A 101 -8.11 9.65 -5.11
N ILE A 102 -7.71 8.39 -5.29
CA ILE A 102 -7.82 7.35 -4.26
C ILE A 102 -6.76 7.66 -3.19
N PRO A 103 -7.05 7.51 -1.88
CA PRO A 103 -6.05 7.67 -0.84
C PRO A 103 -4.84 6.75 -1.07
N VAL A 104 -3.63 7.30 -1.03
CA VAL A 104 -2.39 6.53 -1.22
C VAL A 104 -1.41 6.78 -0.08
N TRP A 105 -0.89 5.73 0.52
CA TRP A 105 0.24 5.78 1.44
C TRP A 105 1.46 5.19 0.76
N MET A 106 2.38 6.06 0.36
CA MET A 106 3.55 5.69 -0.41
C MET A 106 4.78 5.52 0.50
N LEU A 107 5.35 4.32 0.52
CA LEU A 107 6.64 4.01 1.10
C LEU A 107 7.75 4.47 0.16
N GLN A 108 8.50 5.49 0.58
CA GLN A 108 9.52 6.12 -0.26
C GLN A 108 10.93 5.84 0.22
N LEU A 109 11.82 5.54 -0.72
CA LEU A 109 13.24 5.37 -0.47
C LEU A 109 13.90 6.62 0.13
N TYR A 110 15.04 6.39 0.77
CA TYR A 110 15.85 7.44 1.39
C TYR A 110 16.22 8.54 0.39
N THR A 111 16.78 8.15 -0.75
CA THR A 111 17.02 9.11 -1.83
C THR A 111 15.73 9.29 -2.60
N THR A 112 15.34 10.54 -2.79
CA THR A 112 14.06 10.88 -3.36
C THR A 112 14.24 11.45 -4.76
N ASP A 113 13.34 11.09 -5.67
CA ASP A 113 13.21 11.84 -6.93
C ASP A 113 12.67 13.25 -6.62
N TRP A 114 13.07 14.23 -7.42
CA TRP A 114 12.73 15.65 -7.23
C TRP A 114 11.22 15.90 -7.06
N ARG A 115 10.36 15.08 -7.66
CA ARG A 115 8.90 15.20 -7.58
C ARG A 115 8.36 15.08 -6.16
N TRP A 116 9.08 14.37 -5.30
CA TRP A 116 8.63 14.03 -3.95
C TRP A 116 9.10 15.01 -2.88
N LEU A 117 9.95 15.98 -3.27
CA LEU A 117 10.51 17.02 -2.40
C LEU A 117 11.16 16.45 -1.13
N VAL A 118 11.58 17.32 -0.21
CA VAL A 118 12.20 16.97 1.07
C VAL A 118 11.41 17.65 2.20
N ASP A 119 11.46 17.08 3.41
CA ASP A 119 10.85 17.62 4.64
C ASP A 119 9.32 17.81 4.60
N ARG A 120 8.64 16.95 3.82
CA ARG A 120 7.18 16.88 3.78
C ARG A 120 6.67 15.45 3.62
N ALA A 121 5.43 15.24 4.06
CA ALA A 121 4.73 13.97 4.03
C ALA A 121 3.53 13.95 3.07
N ASP A 122 3.23 15.06 2.39
CA ASP A 122 2.19 15.17 1.37
C ASP A 122 2.81 15.30 -0.04
N SER A 123 1.98 15.15 -1.08
CA SER A 123 2.40 15.28 -2.48
C SER A 123 1.72 16.47 -3.16
N PRO A 124 2.47 17.43 -3.74
CA PRO A 124 1.89 18.48 -4.58
C PRO A 124 1.17 17.96 -5.83
N TRP A 125 1.54 16.77 -6.30
CA TRP A 125 1.02 16.15 -7.52
C TRP A 125 -0.22 15.31 -7.27
N TYR A 126 -0.31 14.71 -6.08
CA TYR A 126 -1.39 13.79 -5.71
C TYR A 126 -1.92 14.19 -4.32
N PRO A 127 -2.95 15.05 -4.24
CA PRO A 127 -3.46 15.56 -2.98
C PRO A 127 -3.96 14.48 -2.01
N SER A 128 -4.34 13.31 -2.53
CA SER A 128 -4.77 12.14 -1.73
C SER A 128 -3.61 11.29 -1.18
N MET A 129 -2.36 11.64 -1.51
CA MET A 129 -1.18 10.84 -1.19
C MET A 129 -0.44 11.35 0.06
N ARG A 130 -0.07 10.40 0.92
CA ARG A 130 0.83 10.59 2.05
C ARG A 130 2.11 9.77 1.82
N ILE A 131 3.27 10.35 2.15
CA ILE A 131 4.60 9.80 1.90
C ILE A 131 5.27 9.42 3.22
N TYR A 132 5.71 8.16 3.32
CA TYR A 132 6.47 7.59 4.42
C TYR A 132 7.89 7.31 3.95
N ARG A 133 8.81 8.21 4.28
CA ARG A 133 10.18 8.20 3.74
C ARG A 133 11.17 7.51 4.70
N GLN A 134 12.01 6.63 4.15
CA GLN A 134 13.16 6.08 4.86
C GLN A 134 14.05 7.21 5.40
N GLN A 135 14.52 7.06 6.64
CA GLN A 135 15.47 8.00 7.25
C GLN A 135 16.92 7.62 6.96
N LYS A 136 17.16 6.34 6.63
CA LYS A 136 18.46 5.79 6.23
C LYS A 136 18.26 4.84 5.06
N PRO A 137 19.23 4.70 4.14
CA PRO A 137 19.14 3.72 3.06
C PRO A 137 18.82 2.32 3.58
N ALA A 138 17.87 1.65 2.93
CA ALA A 138 17.42 0.28 3.24
C ALA A 138 16.80 0.07 4.65
N ASP A 139 16.61 1.13 5.44
CA ASP A 139 15.95 1.05 6.74
C ASP A 139 14.47 1.46 6.63
N TRP A 140 13.61 0.46 6.73
CA TRP A 140 12.15 0.64 6.69
C TRP A 140 11.51 0.73 8.07
N SER A 141 12.27 0.62 9.17
CA SER A 141 11.71 0.61 10.53
C SER A 141 10.90 1.87 10.84
N THR A 142 11.50 3.05 10.69
CA THR A 142 10.85 4.34 10.96
C THR A 142 9.64 4.63 10.07
N PRO A 143 9.69 4.47 8.73
CA PRO A 143 8.50 4.72 7.91
C PRO A 143 7.36 3.75 8.22
N VAL A 144 7.67 2.48 8.53
CA VAL A 144 6.65 1.47 8.84
C VAL A 144 6.06 1.65 10.23
N GLU A 145 6.84 2.08 11.22
CA GLU A 145 6.33 2.43 12.54
C GLU A 145 5.29 3.56 12.45
N LYS A 146 5.63 4.65 11.73
CA LYS A 146 4.71 5.77 11.48
C LYS A 146 3.47 5.30 10.73
N LEU A 147 3.67 4.55 9.64
CA LEU A 147 2.57 4.00 8.84
C LEU A 147 1.64 3.14 9.70
N SER A 148 2.18 2.29 10.57
CA SER A 148 1.39 1.42 11.44
C SER A 148 0.56 2.21 12.46
N ALA A 149 1.13 3.27 13.06
CA ALA A 149 0.41 4.15 13.98
C ALA A 149 -0.73 4.91 13.29
N ASP A 150 -0.47 5.46 12.11
CA ASP A 150 -1.48 6.11 11.27
C ASP A 150 -2.56 5.10 10.83
N PHE A 151 -2.16 3.86 10.49
CA PHE A 151 -3.05 2.79 10.08
C PHE A 151 -4.03 2.42 11.19
N SER A 152 -3.53 2.22 12.42
CA SER A 152 -4.38 1.94 13.58
C SER A 152 -5.41 3.05 13.82
N THR A 153 -5.00 4.31 13.67
CA THR A 153 -5.89 5.47 13.82
C THR A 153 -6.98 5.47 12.75
N LEU A 154 -6.61 5.28 11.48
CA LEU A 154 -7.56 5.20 10.37
C LEU A 154 -8.55 4.04 10.56
N LEU A 155 -8.05 2.86 10.91
CA LEU A 155 -8.87 1.67 11.12
C LEU A 155 -9.86 1.88 12.28
N GLN A 156 -9.42 2.47 13.39
CA GLN A 156 -10.30 2.78 14.51
C GLN A 156 -11.38 3.80 14.13
N ALA A 157 -11.03 4.82 13.36
CA ALA A 157 -12.01 5.78 12.84
C ALA A 157 -13.06 5.11 11.94
N ARG A 158 -12.64 4.18 11.06
CA ARG A 158 -13.56 3.40 10.21
C ARG A 158 -14.48 2.47 11.01
N LYS A 159 -13.96 1.82 12.06
CA LYS A 159 -14.78 1.00 12.98
C LYS A 159 -15.83 1.81 13.71
N ASN A 160 -15.52 3.05 14.06
CA ASN A 160 -16.41 3.93 14.79
C ASN A 160 -17.40 4.68 13.87
N ALA A 161 -17.26 4.57 12.55
CA ALA A 161 -18.13 5.26 11.61
C ALA A 161 -19.55 4.66 11.63
N PRO A 162 -20.60 5.50 11.69
CA PRO A 162 -21.98 5.00 11.67
C PRO A 162 -22.28 4.27 10.35
N GLY A 163 -22.64 2.99 10.45
CA GLY A 163 -22.89 2.08 9.32
C GLY A 163 -21.98 0.84 9.25
N ALA A 164 -21.02 0.70 10.17
CA ALA A 164 -20.07 -0.42 10.22
C ALA A 164 -20.51 -1.65 11.07
N ASN A 165 -21.75 -1.68 11.56
CA ASN A 165 -22.33 -2.82 12.31
C ASN A 165 -23.54 -3.42 11.58
#